data_AF-A0A1Y3TAZ8-F1
#
_entry.id   AF-A0A1Y3TAZ8-F1
#
_cell.length_a   1.000
_cell.length_b   1.000
_cell.length_c   1.000
_cell.angle_alpha   90.00
_cell.angle_beta   90.00
_cell.angle_gamma   90.00
#
_symmetry.space_group_name_H-M   'P 1'
#
loop_
_entity.id
_entity.type
_entity.pdbx_description
1 polymer ?
#
loop_
_entity_poly.entity_id
_entity_poly.type
_entity_poly.pdbx_seq_one_letter_code
_entity_poly.pdbx_strand_id
1 'polypeptide(L)'
;MVLKGVMTIELTDENTGAVETVTEENMITEAVNNILGLNPMGIFYAATGEYDDALLWNGNLLPICPNMIGGILLFSEALAEDEELLYESSDNLPVAYASNDVNSTANLARGSLNLTESMAISNGYKFVWEFTPNQGNGTIAAVALTSSFGGENGFGSLTGDASAFLQLKAADIGAIPDANKMVLFEAVELDFEDSLLYSITFENAGVRIRKLRIPVFSIGLNEKLDDSTYTVLEDEVLTPETFEFLGSYTKYGDFLDGQDGYWYGFSNEGNSSGDAAMLWIKISKADYSFTEGQWTLSNAKLMDVGTRAFDTFAERSVKCCVRGGYLYVPAYDKKGIYKISLSNSTDVTLIEFGFTSKWKPLCETGSCELYLTLIGDLIIGGDFQITAEDTVIQTQGSVRLNNAATPLFQYKNFLFGWGGSYGNEYRTAYLLTPYLASINNLSSAVVKTVDKTMKITYTLTEQPDSVP
;
A
#
# COMPACT_ATOMS: atom_id res chain seq x y z
N MET A 1 15.94 -25.25 -3.69
CA MET A 1 17.25 -24.62 -3.96
C MET A 1 17.37 -23.42 -3.05
N VAL A 2 18.42 -23.37 -2.22
CA VAL A 2 18.60 -22.30 -1.24
C VAL A 2 19.41 -21.17 -1.86
N LEU A 3 18.96 -19.93 -1.73
CA LEU A 3 19.72 -18.76 -2.19
C LEU A 3 20.69 -18.32 -1.09
N LYS A 4 21.95 -18.04 -1.47
CA LYS A 4 22.97 -17.47 -0.59
C LYS A 4 23.55 -16.21 -1.19
N GLY A 5 23.46 -15.12 -0.44
CA GLY A 5 23.89 -13.78 -0.75
C GLY A 5 25.10 -13.37 0.09
N VAL A 6 26.07 -12.73 -0.55
CA VAL A 6 27.20 -12.06 0.12
C VAL A 6 27.24 -10.63 -0.37
N MET A 7 27.20 -9.69 0.57
CA MET A 7 27.16 -8.26 0.32
C MET A 7 28.41 -7.61 0.90
N THR A 8 29.02 -6.71 0.15
CA THR A 8 30.13 -5.86 0.60
C THR A 8 29.80 -4.39 0.34
N ILE A 9 29.85 -3.56 1.37
CA ILE A 9 29.81 -2.09 1.28
C ILE A 9 31.24 -1.56 1.33
N GLU A 10 31.59 -0.68 0.41
CA GLU A 10 32.83 0.09 0.38
C GLU A 10 32.52 1.58 0.42
N LEU A 11 32.91 2.25 1.50
CA LEU A 11 32.80 3.69 1.68
C LEU A 11 34.17 4.33 1.45
N THR A 12 34.31 5.13 0.39
CA THR A 12 35.58 5.78 0.04
C THR A 12 35.51 7.27 0.31
N ASP A 13 36.34 7.78 1.21
CA ASP A 13 36.52 9.23 1.44
C ASP A 13 37.21 9.88 0.24
N GLU A 14 36.56 10.86 -0.40
CA GLU A 14 37.08 11.51 -1.60
C GLU A 14 38.28 12.41 -1.34
N ASN A 15 38.43 12.93 -0.11
CA ASN A 15 39.50 13.83 0.26
C ASN A 15 40.78 13.07 0.62
N THR A 16 40.64 11.93 1.31
CA THR A 16 41.78 11.15 1.81
C THR A 16 42.06 9.87 1.03
N GLY A 17 41.09 9.38 0.26
CA GLY A 17 41.15 8.08 -0.42
C GLY A 17 41.04 6.88 0.54
N ALA A 18 40.65 7.10 1.79
CA ALA A 18 40.51 6.03 2.77
C ALA A 18 39.23 5.22 2.49
N VAL A 19 39.33 3.88 2.55
CA VAL A 19 38.21 2.97 2.30
C VAL A 19 37.83 2.26 3.59
N GLU A 20 36.56 2.35 3.96
CA GLU A 20 35.91 1.58 5.00
C GLU A 20 35.09 0.46 4.34
N THR A 21 35.24 -0.78 4.82
CA THR A 21 34.61 -1.95 4.19
C THR A 21 33.86 -2.77 5.23
N VAL A 22 32.64 -3.18 4.89
CA VAL A 22 31.82 -4.12 5.67
C VAL A 22 31.31 -5.21 4.76
N THR A 23 31.34 -6.47 5.21
CA THR A 23 30.85 -7.63 4.46
C THR A 23 29.92 -8.45 5.33
N GLU A 24 28.74 -8.76 4.81
CA GLU A 24 27.73 -9.54 5.51
C GLU A 24 27.06 -10.56 4.58
N GLU A 25 26.57 -11.64 5.17
CA GLU A 25 25.73 -12.62 4.47
C GLU A 25 24.25 -12.29 4.69
N ASN A 26 23.39 -12.90 3.88
CA ASN A 26 21.96 -12.63 3.92
C ASN A 26 21.14 -13.71 4.60
N MET A 27 19.95 -13.30 5.03
CA MET A 27 18.79 -14.14 5.22
C MET A 27 17.86 -13.95 4.01
N ILE A 28 17.29 -15.03 3.48
CA ILE A 28 16.30 -14.95 2.39
C ILE A 28 14.91 -14.97 3.01
N THR A 29 14.02 -14.11 2.52
CA THR A 29 12.61 -14.07 2.92
C THR A 29 11.74 -14.89 1.98
N GLU A 30 10.49 -15.14 2.37
CA GLU A 30 9.47 -15.78 1.54
C GLU A 30 8.88 -14.89 0.44
N ALA A 31 9.33 -13.64 0.27
CA ALA A 31 8.73 -12.71 -0.70
C ALA A 31 8.65 -13.27 -2.13
N VAL A 32 9.75 -13.83 -2.67
CA VAL A 32 9.77 -14.39 -4.03
C VAL A 32 8.91 -15.65 -4.14
N ASN A 33 8.93 -16.50 -3.10
CA ASN A 33 8.10 -17.71 -3.05
C ASN A 33 6.62 -17.36 -3.00
N ASN A 34 6.23 -16.36 -2.22
CA ASN A 34 4.87 -15.85 -2.14
C ASN A 34 4.42 -15.30 -3.51
N ILE A 35 5.25 -14.50 -4.17
CA ILE A 35 4.94 -13.91 -5.49
C ILE A 35 4.72 -14.98 -6.56
N LEU A 36 5.52 -16.05 -6.58
CA LEU A 36 5.43 -17.11 -7.59
C LEU A 36 4.45 -18.24 -7.21
N GLY A 37 4.27 -18.48 -5.92
CA GLY A 37 3.55 -19.65 -5.39
C GLY A 37 2.09 -19.37 -5.03
N LEU A 38 1.73 -18.12 -4.73
CA LEU A 38 0.37 -17.75 -4.35
C LEU A 38 -0.37 -17.17 -5.55
N ASN A 39 -1.62 -17.60 -5.72
CA ASN A 39 -2.49 -17.13 -6.81
C ASN A 39 -3.86 -16.68 -6.27
N PRO A 40 -3.89 -15.69 -5.33
CA PRO A 40 -5.15 -15.19 -4.77
C PRO A 40 -6.07 -14.70 -5.89
N MET A 41 -7.33 -15.13 -5.86
CA MET A 41 -8.37 -14.77 -6.83
C MET A 41 -8.01 -15.06 -8.30
N GLY A 42 -7.07 -15.98 -8.55
CA GLY A 42 -6.69 -16.40 -9.89
C GLY A 42 -5.97 -15.32 -10.71
N ILE A 43 -5.19 -14.44 -10.07
CA ILE A 43 -4.41 -13.38 -10.73
C ILE A 43 -3.58 -13.85 -11.93
N PHE A 44 -3.05 -15.08 -11.93
CA PHE A 44 -2.21 -15.60 -13.02
C PHE A 44 -2.99 -16.31 -14.13
N TYR A 45 -4.29 -16.53 -13.94
CA TYR A 45 -5.12 -17.17 -14.95
C TYR A 45 -5.71 -16.13 -15.90
N ALA A 46 -5.77 -16.47 -17.18
CA ALA A 46 -6.67 -15.83 -18.14
C ALA A 46 -8.10 -16.33 -17.87
N ALA A 47 -8.61 -16.01 -16.69
CA ALA A 47 -9.96 -16.38 -16.26
C ALA A 47 -11.01 -15.41 -16.81
N THR A 48 -10.60 -14.16 -16.99
CA THR A 48 -11.39 -12.98 -17.35
C THR A 48 -11.30 -12.75 -18.87
N GLY A 49 -12.23 -11.97 -19.45
CA GLY A 49 -12.51 -11.96 -20.90
C GLY A 49 -11.40 -11.44 -21.84
N GLU A 50 -11.75 -11.12 -23.08
CA GLU A 50 -10.80 -10.64 -24.11
C GLU A 50 -10.12 -9.29 -23.77
N TYR A 51 -10.70 -8.52 -22.83
CA TYR A 51 -10.32 -7.12 -22.55
C TYR A 51 -9.55 -6.89 -21.25
N ASP A 52 -8.99 -7.93 -20.64
CA ASP A 52 -8.23 -7.73 -19.40
C ASP A 52 -6.82 -7.21 -19.63
N ASP A 53 -6.40 -6.34 -18.72
CA ASP A 53 -5.01 -5.96 -18.61
C ASP A 53 -4.31 -6.88 -17.60
N ALA A 54 -3.29 -7.61 -18.07
CA ALA A 54 -2.43 -8.44 -17.24
C ALA A 54 -0.95 -8.11 -17.50
N LEU A 55 -0.14 -8.14 -16.45
CA LEU A 55 1.29 -7.91 -16.55
C LEU A 55 1.97 -9.01 -17.39
N LEU A 56 2.77 -8.62 -18.38
CA LEU A 56 3.70 -9.53 -19.03
C LEU A 56 4.86 -9.85 -18.07
N TRP A 57 4.92 -11.07 -17.54
CA TRP A 57 5.95 -11.44 -16.56
C TRP A 57 7.37 -11.36 -17.09
N ASN A 58 7.62 -11.89 -18.29
CA ASN A 58 8.93 -11.85 -18.93
C ASN A 58 9.29 -10.41 -19.31
N GLY A 59 10.44 -9.94 -18.83
CA GLY A 59 10.91 -8.57 -19.02
C GLY A 59 10.48 -7.60 -17.92
N ASN A 60 9.48 -7.94 -17.09
CA ASN A 60 9.05 -7.11 -15.96
C ASN A 60 9.45 -7.71 -14.61
N LEU A 61 9.12 -8.98 -14.36
CA LEU A 61 9.46 -9.69 -13.12
C LEU A 61 10.38 -10.90 -13.37
N LEU A 62 10.35 -11.47 -14.58
CA LEU A 62 11.18 -12.59 -14.98
C LEU A 62 12.24 -12.18 -16.01
N PRO A 63 13.47 -12.74 -15.97
CA PRO A 63 14.00 -13.65 -14.93
C PRO A 63 14.04 -12.99 -13.54
N ILE A 64 14.09 -13.80 -12.46
CA ILE A 64 14.04 -13.31 -11.07
C ILE A 64 15.11 -12.23 -10.86
N CYS A 65 16.38 -12.51 -11.17
CA CYS A 65 17.41 -11.49 -11.26
C CYS A 65 17.58 -11.03 -12.72
N PRO A 66 17.63 -9.72 -13.02
CA PRO A 66 17.70 -8.61 -12.09
C PRO A 66 16.35 -7.88 -11.90
N ASN A 67 15.22 -8.57 -11.92
CA ASN A 67 13.89 -7.92 -11.99
C ASN A 67 13.11 -8.06 -10.67
N MET A 68 12.58 -9.25 -10.38
CA MET A 68 11.91 -9.54 -9.09
C MET A 68 12.87 -9.44 -7.90
N ILE A 69 14.15 -9.72 -8.12
CA ILE A 69 15.25 -9.32 -7.24
C ILE A 69 16.16 -8.47 -8.12
N GLY A 70 16.12 -7.16 -7.93
CA GLY A 70 16.72 -6.20 -8.85
C GLY A 70 17.13 -4.88 -8.25
N GLY A 71 16.59 -4.56 -7.07
CA GLY A 71 16.91 -3.36 -6.33
C GLY A 71 17.47 -3.67 -4.95
N ILE A 72 17.82 -2.60 -4.25
CA ILE A 72 18.35 -2.61 -2.90
C ILE A 72 17.69 -1.51 -2.07
N LEU A 73 17.40 -1.80 -0.80
CA LEU A 73 16.90 -0.87 0.22
C LEU A 73 17.91 -0.82 1.37
N LEU A 74 18.22 0.38 1.86
CA LEU A 74 19.17 0.61 2.95
C LEU A 74 18.43 1.25 4.12
N PHE A 75 18.63 0.71 5.31
CA PHE A 75 17.90 1.08 6.52
C PHE A 75 18.84 1.66 7.58
N SER A 76 18.35 2.64 8.34
CA SER A 76 19.11 3.25 9.44
C SER A 76 19.17 2.38 10.69
N GLU A 77 18.24 1.46 10.83
CA GLU A 77 18.15 0.51 11.94
C GLU A 77 18.22 -0.94 11.44
N ALA A 78 18.55 -1.86 12.34
CA ALA A 78 18.55 -3.28 12.02
C ALA A 78 17.12 -3.78 11.76
N LEU A 79 17.00 -4.74 10.84
CA LEU A 79 15.73 -5.40 10.53
C LEU A 79 15.60 -6.68 11.37
N ALA A 80 14.38 -7.06 11.71
CA ALA A 80 14.15 -8.35 12.33
C ALA A 80 14.48 -9.48 11.34
N GLU A 81 15.30 -10.45 11.76
CA GLU A 81 15.62 -11.63 10.96
C GLU A 81 14.48 -12.65 11.02
N ASP A 82 13.52 -12.50 10.11
CA ASP A 82 12.36 -13.37 9.94
C ASP A 82 12.07 -13.59 8.45
N GLU A 83 11.83 -14.85 8.05
CA GLU A 83 11.57 -15.21 6.65
C GLU A 83 10.21 -14.64 6.18
N GLU A 84 9.28 -14.41 7.10
CA GLU A 84 7.96 -13.81 6.80
C GLU A 84 7.96 -12.27 6.94
N LEU A 85 9.08 -11.63 7.26
CA LEU A 85 9.19 -10.16 7.24
C LEU A 85 9.29 -9.67 5.79
N LEU A 86 8.13 -9.44 5.16
CA LEU A 86 8.05 -9.00 3.76
C LEU A 86 8.19 -7.49 3.60
N TYR A 87 7.83 -6.71 4.62
CA TYR A 87 7.88 -5.24 4.65
C TYR A 87 8.24 -4.79 6.06
N GLU A 88 9.07 -3.76 6.17
CA GLU A 88 9.38 -3.12 7.45
C GLU A 88 8.28 -2.11 7.84
N SER A 89 8.12 -1.86 9.13
CA SER A 89 7.25 -0.80 9.66
C SER A 89 7.70 0.58 9.16
N SER A 90 6.75 1.52 9.10
CA SER A 90 7.04 2.88 8.62
C SER A 90 7.85 3.75 9.58
N ASP A 91 8.18 3.27 10.79
CA ASP A 91 9.15 3.91 11.68
C ASP A 91 10.60 3.72 11.18
N ASN A 92 10.88 2.66 10.42
CA ASN A 92 12.18 2.37 9.81
C ASN A 92 12.07 2.25 8.28
N LEU A 93 11.55 3.28 7.61
CA LEU A 93 11.58 3.36 6.15
C LEU A 93 13.02 3.47 5.60
N PRO A 94 13.28 2.98 4.38
CA PRO A 94 14.63 3.00 3.82
C PRO A 94 15.15 4.43 3.61
N VAL A 95 16.36 4.69 4.08
CA VAL A 95 17.06 5.99 3.96
C VAL A 95 17.72 6.16 2.58
N ALA A 96 17.98 5.06 1.88
CA ALA A 96 18.53 5.04 0.54
C ALA A 96 18.11 3.77 -0.19
N TYR A 97 18.15 3.81 -1.52
CA TYR A 97 17.77 2.67 -2.36
C TYR A 97 18.42 2.76 -3.73
N ALA A 98 18.40 1.68 -4.50
CA ALA A 98 18.77 1.71 -5.92
C ALA A 98 18.06 0.58 -6.67
N SER A 99 17.84 0.76 -7.97
CA SER A 99 17.14 -0.18 -8.84
C SER A 99 18.13 -0.91 -9.76
N ASN A 100 17.64 -1.61 -10.79
CA ASN A 100 18.45 -2.35 -11.76
C ASN A 100 18.93 -1.51 -12.96
N ASP A 101 18.88 -0.19 -12.82
CA ASP A 101 19.24 0.80 -13.83
C ASP A 101 19.97 2.01 -13.18
N VAL A 102 20.34 2.97 -14.01
CA VAL A 102 21.06 4.18 -13.58
C VAL A 102 20.09 5.22 -13.02
N ASN A 103 20.50 5.93 -11.96
CA ASN A 103 19.72 7.07 -11.49
C ASN A 103 19.88 8.26 -12.44
N SER A 104 18.90 8.42 -13.33
CA SER A 104 18.81 9.53 -14.29
C SER A 104 18.08 10.77 -13.73
N THR A 105 17.76 10.77 -12.44
CA THR A 105 16.91 11.78 -11.79
C THR A 105 17.65 12.56 -10.71
N ALA A 106 17.01 13.58 -10.14
CA ALA A 106 17.55 14.35 -9.02
C ALA A 106 17.32 13.70 -7.64
N ASN A 107 16.83 12.44 -7.59
CA ASN A 107 16.56 11.75 -6.33
C ASN A 107 17.87 11.43 -5.59
N LEU A 108 18.11 12.12 -4.46
CA LEU A 108 19.31 11.95 -3.65
C LEU A 108 19.29 10.67 -2.80
N ALA A 109 18.14 10.05 -2.55
CA ALA A 109 18.09 8.74 -1.89
C ALA A 109 18.49 7.60 -2.83
N ARG A 110 18.45 7.84 -4.15
CA ARG A 110 18.62 6.80 -5.17
C ARG A 110 20.06 6.70 -5.69
N GLY A 111 20.66 5.52 -5.56
CA GLY A 111 21.93 5.14 -6.20
C GLY A 111 21.74 4.65 -7.64
N SER A 112 22.84 4.29 -8.30
CA SER A 112 22.82 3.78 -9.69
C SER A 112 23.35 2.36 -9.76
N LEU A 113 22.74 1.51 -10.59
CA LEU A 113 23.37 0.24 -10.96
C LEU A 113 24.57 0.49 -11.87
N ASN A 114 25.72 -0.09 -11.55
CA ASN A 114 26.86 -0.16 -12.45
C ASN A 114 26.58 -1.25 -13.49
N LEU A 115 26.20 -0.82 -14.71
CA LEU A 115 25.82 -1.69 -15.82
C LEU A 115 26.97 -2.54 -16.39
N THR A 116 28.22 -2.21 -16.06
CA THR A 116 29.39 -2.96 -16.53
C THR A 116 29.74 -4.10 -15.58
N GLU A 117 29.67 -3.84 -14.27
CA GLU A 117 30.04 -4.81 -13.25
C GLU A 117 28.88 -5.70 -12.79
N SER A 118 27.64 -5.27 -13.02
CA SER A 118 26.44 -6.03 -12.69
C SER A 118 26.11 -7.00 -13.82
N MET A 119 26.10 -8.30 -13.53
CA MET A 119 25.92 -9.32 -14.54
C MET A 119 25.47 -10.65 -13.94
N ALA A 120 24.85 -11.48 -14.79
CA ALA A 120 24.66 -12.89 -14.49
C ALA A 120 26.03 -13.57 -14.33
N ILE A 121 26.14 -14.46 -13.35
CA ILE A 121 27.29 -15.33 -13.11
C ILE A 121 26.85 -16.79 -13.25
N SER A 122 27.79 -17.74 -13.19
CA SER A 122 27.53 -19.16 -13.53
C SER A 122 26.38 -19.83 -12.76
N ASN A 123 26.13 -19.41 -11.53
CA ASN A 123 25.13 -19.98 -10.62
C ASN A 123 24.37 -18.89 -9.84
N GLY A 124 24.14 -17.72 -10.45
CA GLY A 124 23.52 -16.60 -9.76
C GLY A 124 23.68 -15.26 -10.47
N TYR A 125 23.65 -14.18 -9.70
CA TYR A 125 23.78 -12.82 -10.20
C TYR A 125 24.70 -11.98 -9.30
N LYS A 126 25.50 -11.11 -9.90
CA LYS A 126 26.28 -10.08 -9.22
C LYS A 126 25.65 -8.72 -9.50
N PHE A 127 25.25 -8.02 -8.45
CA PHE A 127 24.86 -6.62 -8.50
C PHE A 127 26.00 -5.73 -8.00
N VAL A 128 26.14 -4.57 -8.62
CA VAL A 128 27.00 -3.50 -8.15
C VAL A 128 26.22 -2.20 -8.22
N TRP A 129 25.96 -1.58 -7.07
CA TRP A 129 25.36 -0.26 -6.98
C TRP A 129 26.37 0.77 -6.50
N GLU A 130 26.26 1.98 -7.05
CA GLU A 130 27.14 3.09 -6.75
C GLU A 130 26.32 4.32 -6.34
N PHE A 131 26.75 4.97 -5.26
CA PHE A 131 26.17 6.20 -4.76
C PHE A 131 27.26 7.27 -4.77
N THR A 132 26.97 8.35 -5.48
CA THR A 132 27.82 9.55 -5.49
C THR A 132 27.82 10.24 -4.13
N PRO A 133 28.67 11.24 -3.89
CA PRO A 133 28.78 11.84 -2.56
C PRO A 133 27.48 12.45 -2.03
N ASN A 134 26.65 12.99 -2.90
CA ASN A 134 25.35 13.56 -2.52
C ASN A 134 24.22 12.53 -2.42
N GLN A 135 24.48 11.25 -2.71
CA GLN A 135 23.47 10.20 -2.73
C GLN A 135 23.59 9.25 -1.53
N GLY A 136 22.44 8.79 -1.04
CA GLY A 136 22.32 7.78 0.00
C GLY A 136 23.00 8.13 1.33
N ASN A 137 22.99 9.42 1.70
CA ASN A 137 23.62 9.90 2.92
C ASN A 137 22.79 9.57 4.16
N GLY A 138 23.44 9.08 5.21
CA GLY A 138 22.79 8.67 6.44
C GLY A 138 23.55 7.55 7.16
N THR A 139 23.00 7.13 8.29
CA THR A 139 23.40 5.89 8.96
C THR A 139 22.79 4.72 8.21
N ILE A 140 23.57 3.66 8.02
CA ILE A 140 23.13 2.40 7.41
C ILE A 140 23.46 1.30 8.41
N ALA A 141 22.45 0.57 8.86
CA ALA A 141 22.57 -0.54 9.80
C ALA A 141 22.06 -1.86 9.21
N ALA A 142 21.21 -1.81 8.17
CA ALA A 142 20.77 -2.99 7.44
C ALA A 142 20.59 -2.70 5.95
N VAL A 143 20.63 -3.76 5.16
CA VAL A 143 20.48 -3.74 3.71
C VAL A 143 19.58 -4.89 3.29
N ALA A 144 18.60 -4.62 2.44
CA ALA A 144 17.72 -5.65 1.90
C ALA A 144 17.74 -5.62 0.37
N LEU A 145 17.70 -6.79 -0.26
CA LEU A 145 17.36 -6.86 -1.68
C LEU A 145 15.86 -6.65 -1.85
N THR A 146 15.45 -6.07 -2.97
CA THR A 146 14.04 -5.83 -3.33
C THR A 146 13.85 -5.98 -4.84
N SER A 147 12.63 -5.77 -5.35
CA SER A 147 12.39 -5.72 -6.80
C SER A 147 13.06 -4.50 -7.43
N SER A 148 13.27 -4.53 -8.75
CA SER A 148 13.72 -3.36 -9.51
C SER A 148 12.77 -2.17 -9.29
N PHE A 149 11.45 -2.38 -9.32
CA PHE A 149 10.46 -1.33 -9.08
C PHE A 149 10.51 -0.76 -7.65
N GLY A 150 10.74 -1.62 -6.65
CA GLY A 150 10.91 -1.23 -5.24
C GLY A 150 12.17 -0.39 -5.05
N GLY A 151 13.26 -0.73 -5.74
CA GLY A 151 14.51 0.02 -5.74
C GLY A 151 14.48 1.34 -6.52
N GLU A 152 13.40 1.63 -7.26
CA GLU A 152 13.30 2.84 -8.07
C GLU A 152 12.92 4.07 -7.22
N ASN A 153 11.92 3.92 -6.35
CA ASN A 153 11.42 5.02 -5.52
C ASN A 153 11.17 4.62 -4.05
N GLY A 154 11.43 3.38 -3.65
CA GLY A 154 10.96 2.85 -2.37
C GLY A 154 9.44 3.01 -2.28
N PHE A 155 8.95 3.60 -1.18
CA PHE A 155 7.55 3.98 -1.06
C PHE A 155 7.20 5.31 -1.74
N GLY A 156 8.18 6.13 -2.13
CA GLY A 156 7.96 7.38 -2.85
C GLY A 156 8.93 8.49 -2.47
N SER A 157 9.06 9.48 -3.36
CA SER A 157 9.87 10.67 -3.19
C SER A 157 9.26 11.87 -3.92
N LEU A 158 9.85 13.06 -3.76
CA LEU A 158 9.50 14.25 -4.55
C LEU A 158 9.74 14.07 -6.06
N THR A 159 10.59 13.12 -6.45
CA THR A 159 11.02 12.90 -7.84
C THR A 159 10.21 11.82 -8.55
N GLY A 160 9.71 10.84 -7.80
CA GLY A 160 9.03 9.66 -8.30
C GLY A 160 8.36 8.89 -7.17
N ASP A 161 7.16 8.38 -7.39
CA ASP A 161 6.39 7.61 -6.39
C ASP A 161 5.47 6.52 -6.96
N ALA A 162 5.41 6.34 -8.28
CA ALA A 162 4.48 5.40 -8.91
C ALA A 162 4.91 3.92 -8.81
N SER A 163 6.22 3.64 -8.76
CA SER A 163 6.75 2.27 -8.90
C SER A 163 6.41 1.34 -7.72
N ALA A 164 5.94 1.88 -6.59
CA ALA A 164 5.56 1.10 -5.41
C ALA A 164 4.38 0.15 -5.67
N PHE A 165 3.50 0.49 -6.63
CA PHE A 165 2.30 -0.28 -6.96
C PHE A 165 2.39 -0.77 -8.41
N LEU A 166 2.79 -2.03 -8.60
CA LEU A 166 2.84 -2.64 -9.93
C LEU A 166 1.54 -3.37 -10.23
N GLN A 167 0.77 -2.91 -11.22
CA GLN A 167 -0.46 -3.60 -11.61
C GLN A 167 -0.14 -4.99 -12.16
N LEU A 168 -0.63 -6.03 -11.49
CA LEU A 168 -0.54 -7.41 -11.95
C LEU A 168 -1.72 -7.75 -12.87
N LYS A 169 -2.92 -7.30 -12.49
CA LYS A 169 -4.15 -7.58 -13.21
C LYS A 169 -5.22 -6.52 -12.96
N ALA A 170 -5.95 -6.16 -14.02
CA ALA A 170 -7.25 -5.50 -13.94
C ALA A 170 -8.26 -6.41 -14.64
N ALA A 171 -9.08 -7.10 -13.85
CA ALA A 171 -10.13 -7.99 -14.31
C ALA A 171 -11.40 -7.18 -14.58
N ASP A 172 -11.92 -7.22 -15.80
CA ASP A 172 -13.16 -6.55 -16.17
C ASP A 172 -14.35 -7.16 -15.42
N ILE A 173 -15.11 -6.30 -14.73
CA ILE A 173 -16.34 -6.65 -14.01
C ILE A 173 -17.57 -5.88 -14.53
N GLY A 174 -17.47 -5.23 -15.69
CA GLY A 174 -18.51 -4.41 -16.30
C GLY A 174 -19.81 -5.17 -16.57
N ALA A 175 -19.73 -6.49 -16.80
CA ALA A 175 -20.88 -7.36 -17.01
C ALA A 175 -21.72 -7.66 -15.75
N ILE A 176 -21.18 -7.39 -14.54
CA ILE A 176 -21.93 -7.53 -13.29
C ILE A 176 -23.06 -6.47 -13.25
N PRO A 177 -24.26 -6.78 -12.75
CA PRO A 177 -25.28 -5.76 -12.51
C PRO A 177 -24.79 -4.66 -11.55
N ASP A 178 -25.10 -3.39 -11.81
CA ASP A 178 -24.54 -2.26 -11.03
C ASP A 178 -24.87 -2.32 -9.54
N ALA A 179 -26.04 -2.84 -9.17
CA ALA A 179 -26.40 -3.07 -7.76
C ALA A 179 -25.43 -4.05 -7.07
N ASN A 180 -24.93 -5.06 -7.78
CA ASN A 180 -23.95 -6.00 -7.27
C ASN A 180 -22.53 -5.40 -7.28
N LYS A 181 -22.19 -4.56 -8.26
CA LYS A 181 -20.94 -3.79 -8.26
C LYS A 181 -20.87 -2.88 -7.03
N MET A 182 -21.95 -2.20 -6.69
CA MET A 182 -22.00 -1.35 -5.48
C MET A 182 -21.66 -2.13 -4.21
N VAL A 183 -22.17 -3.35 -4.07
CA VAL A 183 -21.83 -4.19 -2.90
C VAL A 183 -20.32 -4.46 -2.82
N LEU A 184 -19.64 -4.71 -3.95
CA LEU A 184 -18.17 -4.84 -3.99
C LEU A 184 -17.47 -3.51 -3.72
N PHE A 185 -18.00 -2.41 -4.27
CA PHE A 185 -17.46 -1.08 -4.06
C PHE A 185 -17.65 -0.61 -2.63
N GLU A 186 -18.53 -1.23 -1.86
CA GLU A 186 -18.79 -0.97 -0.43
C GLU A 186 -17.99 -1.91 0.49
N ALA A 187 -17.04 -2.69 -0.06
CA ALA A 187 -16.16 -3.52 0.73
C ALA A 187 -15.39 -2.68 1.77
N VAL A 188 -15.34 -3.20 2.99
CA VAL A 188 -14.63 -2.62 4.14
C VAL A 188 -13.54 -3.53 4.68
N GLU A 189 -13.66 -4.85 4.46
CA GLU A 189 -12.72 -5.87 4.94
C GLU A 189 -12.77 -7.09 4.02
N LEU A 190 -11.61 -7.73 3.86
CA LEU A 190 -11.44 -8.97 3.10
C LEU A 190 -10.57 -9.94 3.90
N ASP A 191 -11.16 -11.07 4.26
CA ASP A 191 -10.48 -12.24 4.78
C ASP A 191 -10.13 -13.17 3.62
N PHE A 192 -8.85 -13.18 3.27
CA PHE A 192 -8.34 -13.94 2.14
C PHE A 192 -8.35 -15.46 2.40
N GLU A 193 -8.04 -15.88 3.62
CA GLU A 193 -7.90 -17.29 3.97
C GLU A 193 -9.26 -17.98 3.99
N ASP A 194 -10.26 -17.34 4.61
CA ASP A 194 -11.61 -17.87 4.68
C ASP A 194 -12.46 -17.50 3.46
N SER A 195 -11.91 -16.71 2.51
CA SER A 195 -12.59 -16.30 1.28
C SER A 195 -13.87 -15.50 1.58
N LEU A 196 -13.80 -14.58 2.55
CA LEU A 196 -14.91 -13.76 3.03
C LEU A 196 -14.67 -12.27 2.76
N LEU A 197 -15.68 -11.59 2.22
CA LEU A 197 -15.67 -10.14 2.07
C LEU A 197 -16.83 -9.54 2.85
N TYR A 198 -16.56 -8.46 3.58
CA TYR A 198 -17.58 -7.71 4.31
C TYR A 198 -17.84 -6.39 3.60
N SER A 199 -19.11 -6.16 3.28
CA SER A 199 -19.59 -4.96 2.61
C SER A 199 -20.56 -4.23 3.53
N ILE A 200 -20.33 -2.93 3.74
CA ILE A 200 -21.14 -2.12 4.65
C ILE A 200 -21.57 -0.81 3.99
N THR A 201 -22.86 -0.52 4.11
CA THR A 201 -23.44 0.71 3.57
C THR A 201 -24.55 1.26 4.45
N PHE A 202 -24.92 2.50 4.19
CA PHE A 202 -26.08 3.14 4.81
C PHE A 202 -27.14 3.38 3.73
N GLU A 203 -28.27 2.69 3.86
CA GLU A 203 -29.39 2.79 2.93
C GLU A 203 -30.70 2.64 3.68
N ASN A 204 -31.78 3.28 3.19
CA ASN A 204 -33.12 3.17 3.78
C ASN A 204 -33.17 3.44 5.31
N ALA A 205 -32.36 4.38 5.79
CA ALA A 205 -32.21 4.72 7.21
C ALA A 205 -31.66 3.58 8.10
N GLY A 206 -30.96 2.61 7.52
CA GLY A 206 -30.29 1.53 8.23
C GLY A 206 -28.84 1.36 7.79
N VAL A 207 -28.02 0.79 8.67
CA VAL A 207 -26.69 0.29 8.31
C VAL A 207 -26.83 -1.17 7.89
N ARG A 208 -26.59 -1.45 6.61
CA ARG A 208 -26.69 -2.80 6.06
C ARG A 208 -25.31 -3.43 5.96
N ILE A 209 -25.15 -4.59 6.58
CA ILE A 209 -23.92 -5.38 6.62
C ILE A 209 -24.17 -6.65 5.83
N ARG A 210 -23.31 -6.89 4.84
CA ARG A 210 -23.35 -8.10 4.03
C ARG A 210 -22.06 -8.88 4.20
N LYS A 211 -22.19 -10.13 4.66
CA LYS A 211 -21.10 -11.11 4.65
C LYS A 211 -21.17 -11.89 3.34
N LEU A 212 -20.10 -11.83 2.57
CA LEU A 212 -20.03 -12.42 1.24
C LEU A 212 -18.98 -13.51 1.21
N ARG A 213 -19.26 -14.58 0.47
CA ARG A 213 -18.23 -15.49 -0.04
C ARG A 213 -17.70 -14.96 -1.35
N ILE A 214 -16.39 -14.81 -1.48
CA ILE A 214 -15.70 -14.48 -2.73
C ILE A 214 -14.57 -15.48 -2.99
N PRO A 215 -14.44 -16.10 -4.18
CA PRO A 215 -13.37 -17.06 -4.43
C PRO A 215 -11.97 -16.41 -4.36
N VAL A 216 -11.15 -16.83 -3.38
CA VAL A 216 -9.76 -16.37 -3.22
C VAL A 216 -8.77 -17.49 -3.52
N PHE A 217 -8.63 -18.46 -2.61
CA PHE A 217 -7.77 -19.65 -2.78
C PHE A 217 -8.57 -20.93 -3.02
N SER A 218 -9.88 -20.89 -2.78
CA SER A 218 -10.80 -21.99 -3.05
C SER A 218 -11.90 -21.54 -4.00
N ILE A 219 -12.31 -22.44 -4.89
CA ILE A 219 -13.38 -22.20 -5.85
C ILE A 219 -14.40 -23.35 -5.79
N GLY A 220 -15.67 -22.99 -5.72
CA GLY A 220 -16.80 -23.92 -5.79
C GLY A 220 -17.05 -24.41 -7.21
N LEU A 221 -17.77 -25.53 -7.35
CA LEU A 221 -17.97 -26.22 -8.64
C LEU A 221 -18.63 -25.35 -9.74
N ASN A 222 -19.38 -24.32 -9.34
CA ASN A 222 -20.06 -23.40 -10.25
C ASN A 222 -19.64 -21.94 -10.03
N GLU A 223 -18.65 -21.69 -9.17
CA GLU A 223 -18.08 -20.36 -8.99
C GLU A 223 -17.10 -20.10 -10.13
N LYS A 224 -16.93 -18.82 -10.47
CA LYS A 224 -15.90 -18.37 -11.42
C LYS A 224 -14.97 -17.39 -10.74
N LEU A 225 -13.80 -17.16 -11.34
CA LEU A 225 -12.79 -16.24 -10.81
C LEU A 225 -12.82 -14.86 -11.49
N ASP A 226 -13.60 -14.74 -12.56
CA ASP A 226 -13.55 -13.63 -13.49
C ASP A 226 -14.61 -12.57 -13.33
N ASP A 227 -15.77 -12.99 -12.89
CA ASP A 227 -16.94 -12.13 -12.83
C ASP A 227 -17.09 -11.46 -11.46
N SER A 228 -16.12 -11.57 -10.55
CA SER A 228 -16.23 -11.19 -9.14
C SER A 228 -17.58 -11.56 -8.50
N THR A 229 -18.22 -12.65 -8.99
CA THR A 229 -19.50 -13.10 -8.47
C THR A 229 -19.29 -13.59 -7.05
N TYR A 230 -19.99 -12.96 -6.14
CA TYR A 230 -20.00 -13.34 -4.74
C TYR A 230 -21.32 -14.03 -4.39
N THR A 231 -21.29 -14.82 -3.32
CA THR A 231 -22.52 -15.33 -2.71
C THR A 231 -22.77 -14.57 -1.41
N VAL A 232 -23.96 -13.99 -1.24
CA VAL A 232 -24.38 -13.41 0.03
C VAL A 232 -24.62 -14.54 1.01
N LEU A 233 -23.84 -14.59 2.09
CA LEU A 233 -23.98 -15.58 3.16
C LEU A 233 -24.89 -15.05 4.29
N GLU A 234 -24.77 -13.75 4.57
CA GLU A 234 -25.53 -13.04 5.59
C GLU A 234 -25.83 -11.62 5.11
N ASP A 235 -26.99 -11.09 5.51
CA ASP A 235 -27.48 -9.77 5.15
C ASP A 235 -28.29 -9.22 6.33
N GLU A 236 -27.65 -8.37 7.13
CA GLU A 236 -28.22 -7.82 8.37
C GLU A 236 -28.41 -6.31 8.23
N VAL A 237 -29.50 -5.78 8.80
CA VAL A 237 -29.79 -4.34 8.82
C VAL A 237 -29.89 -3.85 10.25
N LEU A 238 -28.92 -3.04 10.65
CA LEU A 238 -28.94 -2.31 11.91
C LEU A 238 -29.74 -1.03 11.76
N THR A 239 -30.50 -0.67 12.80
CA THR A 239 -31.34 0.54 12.82
C THR A 239 -30.77 1.54 13.83
N PRO A 240 -29.81 2.39 13.44
CA PRO A 240 -29.33 3.47 14.29
C PRO A 240 -30.42 4.52 14.54
N GLU A 241 -30.37 5.17 15.69
CA GLU A 241 -31.23 6.31 16.03
C GLU A 241 -30.60 7.66 15.62
N THR A 242 -29.28 7.75 15.59
CA THR A 242 -28.53 9.02 15.40
C THR A 242 -27.69 9.02 14.12
N PHE A 243 -27.04 7.91 13.81
CA PHE A 243 -26.13 7.79 12.70
C PHE A 243 -26.88 7.75 11.37
N GLU A 244 -26.48 8.61 10.45
CA GLU A 244 -26.90 8.58 9.06
C GLU A 244 -25.78 9.06 8.15
N PHE A 245 -25.86 8.70 6.86
CA PHE A 245 -25.09 9.42 5.86
C PHE A 245 -25.78 10.73 5.50
N LEU A 246 -25.13 11.83 5.89
CA LEU A 246 -25.49 13.19 5.53
C LEU A 246 -25.49 13.41 4.01
N GLY A 247 -26.10 14.50 3.57
CA GLY A 247 -26.31 14.80 2.16
C GLY A 247 -27.60 14.20 1.59
N SER A 248 -28.00 14.65 0.40
CA SER A 248 -29.25 14.24 -0.25
C SER A 248 -29.00 13.38 -1.48
N TYR A 249 -28.56 14.01 -2.59
CA TYR A 249 -28.20 13.32 -3.83
C TYR A 249 -26.87 12.60 -3.69
N THR A 250 -25.81 13.32 -3.34
CA THR A 250 -24.54 12.74 -2.91
C THR A 250 -24.59 12.52 -1.40
N LYS A 251 -24.25 11.31 -0.99
CA LYS A 251 -24.11 10.95 0.42
C LYS A 251 -22.67 11.16 0.87
N TYR A 252 -22.49 11.74 2.06
CA TYR A 252 -21.19 12.01 2.65
C TYR A 252 -20.96 11.07 3.81
N GLY A 253 -20.12 10.06 3.63
CA GLY A 253 -19.83 9.10 4.67
C GLY A 253 -19.06 7.90 4.16
N ASP A 254 -18.42 7.20 5.09
CA ASP A 254 -17.72 5.96 4.78
C ASP A 254 -17.69 4.99 5.95
N PHE A 255 -17.49 3.71 5.63
CA PHE A 255 -17.25 2.65 6.60
C PHE A 255 -15.84 2.10 6.43
N LEU A 256 -15.19 1.83 7.57
CA LEU A 256 -13.79 1.42 7.64
C LEU A 256 -13.62 0.30 8.68
N ASP A 257 -12.67 -0.59 8.42
CA ASP A 257 -12.18 -1.52 9.42
C ASP A 257 -11.23 -0.83 10.40
N GLY A 258 -11.51 -0.94 11.70
CA GLY A 258 -10.64 -0.44 12.75
C GLY A 258 -9.46 -1.36 13.09
N GLN A 259 -9.47 -2.61 12.60
CA GLN A 259 -8.51 -3.67 12.93
C GLN A 259 -8.41 -3.95 14.45
N ASP A 260 -9.46 -3.62 15.20
CA ASP A 260 -9.54 -3.72 16.66
C ASP A 260 -10.75 -4.57 17.11
N GLY A 261 -11.30 -5.36 16.19
CA GLY A 261 -12.53 -6.13 16.38
C GLY A 261 -13.82 -5.34 16.12
N TYR A 262 -13.73 -4.11 15.62
CA TYR A 262 -14.88 -3.28 15.27
C TYR A 262 -14.77 -2.69 13.86
N TRP A 263 -15.92 -2.50 13.21
CA TRP A 263 -16.06 -1.58 12.09
C TRP A 263 -16.54 -0.22 12.58
N TYR A 264 -16.15 0.82 11.87
CA TYR A 264 -16.52 2.19 12.17
C TYR A 264 -17.15 2.85 10.95
N GLY A 265 -18.29 3.51 11.14
CA GLY A 265 -18.90 4.39 10.15
C GLY A 265 -18.75 5.84 10.57
N PHE A 266 -18.48 6.72 9.61
CA PHE A 266 -18.35 8.17 9.81
C PHE A 266 -19.13 8.94 8.77
N SER A 267 -19.69 10.09 9.15
CA SER A 267 -20.39 10.98 8.22
C SER A 267 -20.24 12.45 8.64
N ASN A 268 -19.79 13.29 7.72
CA ASN A 268 -19.72 14.74 7.87
C ASN A 268 -19.89 15.45 6.52
N GLU A 269 -20.45 16.66 6.56
CA GLU A 269 -20.27 17.64 5.49
C GLU A 269 -19.00 18.46 5.79
N GLY A 270 -18.21 18.75 4.76
CA GLY A 270 -16.97 19.52 4.95
C GLY A 270 -17.22 20.94 5.46
N ASN A 271 -16.34 21.44 6.33
CA ASN A 271 -16.43 22.76 6.92
C ASN A 271 -15.12 23.54 6.80
N SER A 272 -15.22 24.80 6.38
CA SER A 272 -14.06 25.70 6.23
C SER A 272 -13.79 26.58 7.45
N SER A 273 -14.68 26.55 8.44
CA SER A 273 -14.62 27.36 9.66
C SER A 273 -15.46 26.74 10.78
N GLY A 274 -15.25 27.23 12.00
CA GLY A 274 -15.98 26.77 13.19
C GLY A 274 -15.64 25.34 13.60
N ASP A 275 -16.55 24.76 14.38
CA ASP A 275 -16.47 23.37 14.82
C ASP A 275 -16.99 22.43 13.72
N ALA A 276 -16.38 21.24 13.59
CA ALA A 276 -16.90 20.19 12.73
C ALA A 276 -17.89 19.31 13.49
N ALA A 277 -18.99 18.94 12.83
CA ALA A 277 -19.88 17.88 13.29
C ALA A 277 -19.54 16.58 12.56
N MET A 278 -19.45 15.47 13.30
CA MET A 278 -19.19 14.14 12.75
C MET A 278 -20.15 13.14 13.38
N LEU A 279 -21.02 12.53 12.59
CA LEU A 279 -21.77 11.36 13.02
C LEU A 279 -20.87 10.14 12.97
N TRP A 280 -21.00 9.25 13.96
CA TRP A 280 -20.22 8.02 14.02
C TRP A 280 -21.06 6.85 14.51
N ILE A 281 -20.69 5.65 14.06
CA ILE A 281 -21.19 4.37 14.57
C ILE A 281 -20.01 3.42 14.73
N LYS A 282 -19.97 2.70 15.85
CA LYS A 282 -18.99 1.64 16.15
C LYS A 282 -19.74 0.33 16.26
N ILE A 283 -19.37 -0.65 15.42
CA ILE A 283 -20.09 -1.92 15.25
C ILE A 283 -19.14 -3.07 15.60
N SER A 284 -19.55 -3.92 16.54
CA SER A 284 -18.85 -5.15 16.92
C SER A 284 -18.85 -6.15 15.75
N LYS A 285 -17.67 -6.64 15.35
CA LYS A 285 -17.58 -7.70 14.35
C LYS A 285 -18.11 -9.06 14.84
N ALA A 286 -18.18 -9.25 16.16
CA ALA A 286 -18.53 -10.54 16.76
C ALA A 286 -20.04 -10.82 16.78
N ASP A 287 -20.85 -9.78 16.99
CA ASP A 287 -22.30 -9.91 17.22
C ASP A 287 -23.13 -8.75 16.64
N TYR A 288 -22.49 -7.85 15.89
CA TYR A 288 -23.09 -6.64 15.31
C TYR A 288 -23.76 -5.69 16.32
N SER A 289 -23.51 -5.87 17.62
CA SER A 289 -23.88 -4.87 18.62
C SER A 289 -23.16 -3.56 18.30
N PHE A 290 -23.84 -2.43 18.49
CA PHE A 290 -23.29 -1.14 18.10
C PHE A 290 -23.56 -0.04 19.12
N THR A 291 -22.71 0.98 19.05
CA THR A 291 -22.90 2.28 19.70
C THR A 291 -22.73 3.36 18.65
N GLU A 292 -23.36 4.50 18.87
CA GLU A 292 -23.37 5.59 17.90
C GLU A 292 -23.42 6.94 18.62
N GLY A 293 -23.20 8.00 17.84
CA GLY A 293 -23.43 9.35 18.32
C GLY A 293 -22.93 10.41 17.35
N GLN A 294 -22.76 11.61 17.89
CA GLN A 294 -22.22 12.75 17.17
C GLN A 294 -21.06 13.36 17.97
N TRP A 295 -19.96 13.64 17.29
CA TRP A 295 -18.89 14.46 17.82
C TRP A 295 -19.06 15.91 17.38
N THR A 296 -18.70 16.83 18.27
CA THR A 296 -18.42 18.24 17.95
C THR A 296 -16.93 18.44 18.14
N LEU A 297 -16.21 18.59 17.03
CA LEU A 297 -14.75 18.68 17.01
C LEU A 297 -14.37 20.16 16.97
N SER A 298 -13.96 20.69 18.13
CA SER A 298 -13.76 22.12 18.31
C SER A 298 -12.68 22.68 17.38
N ASN A 299 -13.04 23.70 16.60
CA ASN A 299 -12.20 24.38 15.61
C ASN A 299 -11.52 23.44 14.56
N ALA A 300 -11.99 22.21 14.41
CA ALA A 300 -11.51 21.31 13.36
C ALA A 300 -12.21 21.64 12.04
N LYS A 301 -11.44 21.90 10.99
CA LYS A 301 -11.94 22.24 9.64
C LYS A 301 -11.70 21.08 8.71
N LEU A 302 -12.70 20.25 8.50
CA LEU A 302 -12.56 18.97 7.81
C LEU A 302 -13.06 19.09 6.37
N MET A 303 -12.47 18.30 5.46
CA MET A 303 -13.23 17.87 4.28
C MET A 303 -14.18 16.74 4.67
N ASP A 304 -15.06 16.36 3.74
CA ASP A 304 -15.85 15.15 3.90
C ASP A 304 -14.97 13.90 3.95
N VAL A 305 -15.35 12.92 4.77
CA VAL A 305 -14.65 11.62 4.94
C VAL A 305 -14.73 10.72 3.72
N GLY A 306 -15.69 10.96 2.84
CA GLY A 306 -15.94 10.18 1.64
C GLY A 306 -17.29 10.56 1.02
N THR A 307 -17.44 10.22 -0.25
CA THR A 307 -18.68 10.49 -1.02
C THR A 307 -19.20 9.22 -1.64
N ARG A 308 -20.53 9.12 -1.78
CA ARG A 308 -21.20 8.03 -2.49
C ARG A 308 -22.38 8.56 -3.28
N ALA A 309 -22.59 8.01 -4.48
CA ALA A 309 -23.78 8.24 -5.28
C ALA A 309 -24.10 6.97 -6.09
N PHE A 310 -25.39 6.77 -6.36
CA PHE A 310 -25.87 5.65 -7.16
C PHE A 310 -27.05 6.12 -8.00
N ASP A 311 -26.76 6.75 -9.15
CA ASP A 311 -27.80 7.23 -10.08
C ASP A 311 -27.79 6.46 -11.42
N THR A 312 -26.78 6.70 -12.25
CA THR A 312 -26.52 6.13 -13.55
C THR A 312 -25.35 5.15 -13.44
N PHE A 313 -24.40 5.45 -12.55
CA PHE A 313 -23.25 4.62 -12.24
C PHE A 313 -23.05 4.49 -10.73
N ALA A 314 -22.30 3.46 -10.36
CA ALA A 314 -21.76 3.29 -9.02
C ALA A 314 -20.63 4.29 -8.76
N GLU A 315 -20.80 5.17 -7.76
CA GLU A 315 -19.80 6.18 -7.39
C GLU A 315 -19.43 6.06 -5.91
N ARG A 316 -18.12 6.05 -5.63
CA ARG A 316 -17.59 6.11 -4.26
C ARG A 316 -16.22 6.79 -4.26
N SER A 317 -16.03 7.72 -3.32
CA SER A 317 -14.70 8.25 -3.02
C SER A 317 -14.35 8.03 -1.55
N VAL A 318 -13.14 7.52 -1.31
CA VAL A 318 -12.62 7.23 0.04
C VAL A 318 -11.58 8.29 0.38
N LYS A 319 -11.85 9.12 1.40
CA LYS A 319 -11.01 10.27 1.76
C LYS A 319 -10.45 10.22 3.17
N CYS A 320 -10.71 9.15 3.91
CA CYS A 320 -10.25 8.94 5.27
C CYS A 320 -9.74 7.50 5.47
N CYS A 321 -9.06 7.26 6.59
CA CYS A 321 -8.70 5.91 7.03
C CYS A 321 -8.66 5.86 8.56
N VAL A 322 -8.70 4.64 9.11
CA VAL A 322 -8.50 4.38 10.53
C VAL A 322 -7.17 3.66 10.72
N ARG A 323 -6.37 4.10 11.71
CA ARG A 323 -5.12 3.46 12.10
C ARG A 323 -4.94 3.58 13.61
N GLY A 324 -4.72 2.45 14.29
CA GLY A 324 -4.30 2.41 15.70
C GLY A 324 -5.25 3.12 16.67
N GLY A 325 -6.57 3.03 16.45
CA GLY A 325 -7.57 3.68 17.31
C GLY A 325 -7.82 5.17 17.02
N TYR A 326 -7.36 5.68 15.87
CA TYR A 326 -7.59 7.04 15.41
C TYR A 326 -8.18 7.07 13.99
N LEU A 327 -9.08 8.00 13.75
CA LEU A 327 -9.56 8.39 12.42
C LEU A 327 -8.67 9.52 11.86
N TYR A 328 -8.29 9.39 10.59
CA TYR A 328 -7.49 10.37 9.85
C TYR A 328 -8.34 11.03 8.77
N VAL A 329 -8.60 12.33 8.92
CA VAL A 329 -9.47 13.12 8.03
C VAL A 329 -8.73 14.34 7.47
N PRO A 330 -8.79 14.61 6.16
CA PRO A 330 -8.17 15.81 5.58
C PRO A 330 -8.68 17.12 6.15
N ALA A 331 -7.73 18.04 6.37
CA ALA A 331 -8.03 19.42 6.63
C ALA A 331 -8.60 20.11 5.38
N TYR A 332 -9.60 20.97 5.57
CA TYR A 332 -10.30 21.69 4.49
C TYR A 332 -9.35 22.49 3.59
N ASP A 333 -8.28 23.04 4.16
CA ASP A 333 -7.31 23.87 3.44
C ASP A 333 -6.18 23.07 2.76
N LYS A 334 -6.22 21.73 2.83
CA LYS A 334 -5.25 20.79 2.23
C LYS A 334 -3.85 20.86 2.82
N LYS A 335 -3.70 21.41 4.03
CA LYS A 335 -2.39 21.59 4.69
C LYS A 335 -2.09 20.58 5.78
N GLY A 336 -2.97 19.62 6.01
CA GLY A 336 -2.74 18.57 6.98
C GLY A 336 -3.84 17.53 7.03
N ILE A 337 -3.67 16.57 7.93
CA ILE A 337 -4.65 15.56 8.30
C ILE A 337 -4.98 15.72 9.78
N TYR A 338 -6.26 15.81 10.12
CA TYR A 338 -6.71 15.67 11.50
C TYR A 338 -6.65 14.20 11.92
N LYS A 339 -5.94 13.94 13.02
CA LYS A 339 -5.94 12.69 13.76
C LYS A 339 -6.91 12.83 14.92
N ILE A 340 -7.98 12.03 14.91
CA ILE A 340 -9.10 12.10 15.86
C ILE A 340 -9.20 10.76 16.60
N SER A 341 -9.12 10.78 17.92
CA SER A 341 -9.25 9.54 18.71
C SER A 341 -10.65 8.96 18.61
N LEU A 342 -10.74 7.67 18.32
CA LEU A 342 -12.02 6.94 18.27
C LEU A 342 -12.66 6.77 19.65
N SER A 343 -11.86 6.90 20.72
CA SER A 343 -12.29 6.74 22.11
C SER A 343 -12.51 8.05 22.86
N ASN A 344 -11.98 9.16 22.34
CA ASN A 344 -12.04 10.47 22.97
C ASN A 344 -12.15 11.58 21.93
N SER A 345 -13.37 12.08 21.68
CA SER A 345 -13.62 13.14 20.70
C SER A 345 -13.00 14.51 21.01
N THR A 346 -12.38 14.68 22.18
CA THR A 346 -11.60 15.88 22.53
C THR A 346 -10.12 15.75 22.18
N ASP A 347 -9.65 14.53 21.90
CA ASP A 347 -8.30 14.25 21.44
C ASP A 347 -8.28 14.36 19.90
N VAL A 348 -8.04 15.59 19.46
CA VAL A 348 -7.98 15.99 18.05
C VAL A 348 -6.68 16.74 17.84
N THR A 349 -5.81 16.21 16.97
CA THR A 349 -4.54 16.83 16.61
C THR A 349 -4.46 17.02 15.10
N LEU A 350 -3.96 18.17 14.65
CA LEU A 350 -3.65 18.40 13.24
C LEU A 350 -2.20 17.98 12.97
N ILE A 351 -2.03 16.99 12.09
CA ILE A 351 -0.73 16.64 11.50
C ILE A 351 -0.52 17.60 10.32
N GLU A 352 0.31 18.61 10.55
CA GLU A 352 0.65 19.63 9.56
C GLU A 352 1.59 19.06 8.49
N PHE A 353 1.27 19.28 7.22
CA PHE A 353 2.11 18.84 6.11
C PHE A 353 3.37 19.70 5.93
N GLY A 354 3.31 20.97 6.32
CA GLY A 354 4.34 21.96 5.97
C GLY A 354 4.28 22.45 4.51
N PHE A 355 3.32 21.95 3.72
CA PHE A 355 3.01 22.38 2.36
C PHE A 355 1.50 22.29 2.11
N THR A 356 1.02 22.85 1.00
CA THR A 356 -0.36 22.64 0.55
C THR A 356 -0.39 21.46 -0.42
N SER A 357 -1.05 20.37 -0.03
CA SER A 357 -1.25 19.21 -0.91
C SER A 357 -2.06 19.62 -2.15
N LYS A 358 -1.73 19.01 -3.30
CA LYS A 358 -2.52 19.09 -4.53
C LYS A 358 -3.92 18.52 -4.31
N TRP A 359 -4.05 17.60 -3.35
CA TRP A 359 -5.25 16.87 -2.99
C TRP A 359 -5.90 16.23 -4.22
N LYS A 360 -5.13 15.36 -4.86
CA LYS A 360 -5.57 14.51 -5.98
C LYS A 360 -5.69 13.07 -5.49
N PRO A 361 -6.58 12.26 -6.07
CA PRO A 361 -6.66 10.86 -5.73
C PRO A 361 -5.36 10.13 -6.08
N LEU A 362 -5.11 9.03 -5.37
CA LEU A 362 -4.03 8.08 -5.62
C LEU A 362 -4.24 7.33 -6.95
N CYS A 363 -5.49 7.19 -7.37
CA CYS A 363 -5.91 6.57 -8.62
C CYS A 363 -6.22 7.59 -9.74
N GLU A 364 -6.56 7.07 -10.92
CA GLU A 364 -7.19 7.88 -11.97
C GLU A 364 -8.47 8.56 -11.46
N THR A 365 -8.75 9.76 -11.97
CA THR A 365 -9.97 10.54 -11.66
C THR A 365 -11.17 9.94 -12.39
N GLY A 366 -12.32 9.84 -11.72
CA GLY A 366 -13.51 9.18 -12.27
C GLY A 366 -14.68 9.12 -11.31
N SER A 367 -15.60 8.19 -11.53
CA SER A 367 -16.72 7.94 -10.59
C SER A 367 -16.26 7.25 -9.29
N CYS A 368 -15.13 6.56 -9.32
CA CYS A 368 -14.52 5.95 -8.14
C CYS A 368 -13.13 6.54 -7.86
N GLU A 369 -12.93 7.07 -6.65
CA GLU A 369 -11.68 7.76 -6.28
C GLU A 369 -11.15 7.42 -4.88
N LEU A 370 -9.93 6.89 -4.81
CA LEU A 370 -9.22 6.62 -3.55
C LEU A 370 -8.23 7.74 -3.25
N TYR A 371 -8.46 8.51 -2.18
CA TYR A 371 -7.55 9.59 -1.75
C TYR A 371 -6.63 9.17 -0.61
N LEU A 372 -7.10 8.31 0.30
CA LEU A 372 -6.32 7.79 1.43
C LEU A 372 -6.49 6.28 1.54
N THR A 373 -5.39 5.56 1.70
CA THR A 373 -5.38 4.14 2.04
C THR A 373 -4.30 3.86 3.08
N LEU A 374 -4.52 2.83 3.90
CA LEU A 374 -3.54 2.31 4.85
C LEU A 374 -2.92 1.04 4.28
N ILE A 375 -1.59 1.00 4.16
CA ILE A 375 -0.82 -0.19 3.77
C ILE A 375 0.15 -0.51 4.90
N GLY A 376 0.01 -1.67 5.55
CA GLY A 376 0.64 -1.92 6.84
C GLY A 376 0.21 -0.85 7.85
N ASP A 377 1.17 -0.06 8.33
CA ASP A 377 0.93 1.11 9.19
C ASP A 377 1.10 2.46 8.48
N LEU A 378 1.48 2.47 7.20
CA LEU A 378 1.74 3.67 6.43
C LEU A 378 0.45 4.19 5.80
N ILE A 379 0.07 5.43 6.13
CA ILE A 379 -1.01 6.12 5.45
C ILE A 379 -0.46 6.72 4.16
N ILE A 380 -1.09 6.41 3.04
CA ILE A 380 -0.67 6.85 1.71
C ILE A 380 -1.75 7.73 1.11
N GLY A 381 -1.39 8.97 0.82
CA GLY A 381 -2.18 9.91 0.02
C GLY A 381 -1.62 10.11 -1.39
N GLY A 382 -2.27 10.99 -2.15
CA GLY A 382 -1.86 11.31 -3.52
C GLY A 382 -0.42 11.82 -3.60
N ASP A 383 -0.09 12.89 -2.86
CA ASP A 383 1.23 13.54 -2.86
C ASP A 383 1.90 13.61 -1.48
N PHE A 384 1.51 12.72 -0.57
CA PHE A 384 2.08 12.62 0.76
C PHE A 384 1.91 11.23 1.37
N GLN A 385 2.66 10.97 2.44
CA GLN A 385 2.52 9.81 3.31
C GLN A 385 2.63 10.23 4.77
N ILE A 386 2.08 9.43 5.68
CA ILE A 386 2.17 9.65 7.13
C ILE A 386 2.60 8.35 7.81
N THR A 387 3.78 8.34 8.42
CA THR A 387 4.34 7.18 9.13
C THR A 387 3.59 6.88 10.44
N ALA A 388 3.90 5.75 11.07
CA ALA A 388 3.35 5.36 12.37
C ALA A 388 3.59 6.42 13.46
N GLU A 389 4.70 7.16 13.38
CA GLU A 389 5.05 8.27 14.27
C GLU A 389 4.41 9.61 13.89
N ASP A 390 3.44 9.60 12.95
CA ASP A 390 2.79 10.79 12.39
C ASP A 390 3.74 11.74 11.63
N THR A 391 4.89 11.25 11.18
CA THR A 391 5.82 12.05 10.36
C THR A 391 5.31 12.12 8.91
N VAL A 392 5.27 13.33 8.36
CA VAL A 392 4.82 13.58 6.99
C VAL A 392 5.98 13.45 6.01
N ILE A 393 5.78 12.68 4.95
CA ILE A 393 6.70 12.58 3.81
C ILE A 393 5.98 13.13 2.58
N GLN A 394 6.52 14.18 1.96
CA GLN A 394 5.99 14.71 0.70
C GLN A 394 6.45 13.87 -0.48
N THR A 395 5.52 13.55 -1.39
CA THR A 395 5.84 12.80 -2.61
C THR A 395 5.43 13.57 -3.87
N GLN A 396 5.80 13.06 -5.05
CA GLN A 396 5.59 13.71 -6.33
C GLN A 396 4.10 13.98 -6.63
N GLY A 397 3.22 13.05 -6.26
CA GLY A 397 1.80 13.13 -6.56
C GLY A 397 1.39 12.47 -7.87
N SER A 398 2.02 11.36 -8.24
CA SER A 398 1.66 10.61 -9.45
C SER A 398 0.39 9.80 -9.24
N VAL A 399 -0.31 9.52 -10.34
CA VAL A 399 -1.35 8.48 -10.37
C VAL A 399 -0.66 7.12 -10.27
N ARG A 400 -1.09 6.28 -9.32
CA ARG A 400 -0.46 4.98 -9.03
C ARG A 400 -1.39 3.79 -9.23
N LEU A 401 -2.70 4.05 -9.32
CA LEU A 401 -3.74 3.04 -9.40
C LEU A 401 -4.74 3.37 -10.53
N ASN A 402 -5.42 2.34 -11.02
CA ASN A 402 -6.64 2.51 -11.78
C ASN A 402 -7.77 3.02 -10.85
N ASN A 403 -8.88 3.54 -11.40
CA ASN A 403 -10.01 4.04 -10.62
C ASN A 403 -10.41 3.06 -9.50
N ALA A 404 -10.45 3.53 -8.26
CA ALA A 404 -10.62 2.69 -7.08
C ALA A 404 -11.73 3.24 -6.18
N ALA A 405 -12.70 2.39 -5.84
CA ALA A 405 -13.82 2.68 -4.94
C ALA A 405 -13.55 2.21 -3.51
N THR A 406 -12.70 1.20 -3.34
CA THR A 406 -12.37 0.61 -2.05
C THR A 406 -11.00 1.08 -1.55
N PRO A 407 -10.73 0.98 -0.24
CA PRO A 407 -9.36 0.84 0.23
C PRO A 407 -8.67 -0.36 -0.45
N LEU A 408 -7.34 -0.41 -0.37
CA LEU A 408 -6.58 -1.58 -0.83
C LEU A 408 -6.50 -2.63 0.26
N PHE A 409 -6.90 -3.85 -0.05
CA PHE A 409 -6.82 -5.00 0.84
C PHE A 409 -5.51 -5.75 0.61
N GLN A 410 -4.69 -5.86 1.65
CA GLN A 410 -3.37 -6.48 1.55
C GLN A 410 -3.40 -7.96 1.95
N TYR A 411 -2.78 -8.79 1.12
CA TYR A 411 -2.44 -10.16 1.46
C TYR A 411 -1.00 -10.45 1.06
N LYS A 412 -0.12 -10.56 2.05
CA LYS A 412 1.33 -10.65 1.85
C LYS A 412 1.81 -9.53 0.91
N ASN A 413 2.33 -9.87 -0.27
CA ASN A 413 2.85 -8.92 -1.26
C ASN A 413 1.76 -8.30 -2.16
N PHE A 414 0.53 -8.82 -2.11
CA PHE A 414 -0.52 -8.46 -3.04
C PHE A 414 -1.49 -7.45 -2.43
N LEU A 415 -1.99 -6.54 -3.26
CA LEU A 415 -2.98 -5.53 -2.91
C LEU A 415 -4.18 -5.66 -3.85
N PHE A 416 -5.39 -5.70 -3.30
CA PHE A 416 -6.62 -5.88 -4.06
C PHE A 416 -7.58 -4.72 -3.85
N GLY A 417 -8.34 -4.37 -4.89
CA GLY A 417 -9.38 -3.37 -4.79
C GLY A 417 -10.39 -3.47 -5.92
N TRP A 418 -11.53 -2.79 -5.73
CA TRP A 418 -12.58 -2.67 -6.74
C TRP A 418 -12.82 -1.20 -7.04
N GLY A 419 -13.16 -0.90 -8.28
CA GLY A 419 -13.55 0.44 -8.68
C GLY A 419 -13.79 0.51 -10.17
N GLY A 420 -13.93 1.72 -10.68
CA GLY A 420 -14.13 1.94 -12.11
C GLY A 420 -14.54 3.36 -12.42
N SER A 421 -14.79 3.59 -13.70
CA SER A 421 -15.21 4.87 -14.22
C SER A 421 -16.18 4.69 -15.38
N TYR A 422 -17.41 5.19 -15.18
CA TYR A 422 -18.44 5.34 -16.20
C TYR A 422 -18.65 4.09 -17.11
N GLY A 423 -18.88 2.92 -16.51
CA GLY A 423 -19.13 1.67 -17.24
C GLY A 423 -17.89 0.83 -17.54
N ASN A 424 -16.71 1.25 -17.05
CA ASN A 424 -15.48 0.47 -17.08
C ASN A 424 -15.07 0.17 -15.64
N GLU A 425 -15.55 -0.95 -15.11
CA GLU A 425 -15.31 -1.36 -13.73
C GLU A 425 -14.40 -2.58 -13.67
N TYR A 426 -13.49 -2.57 -12.69
CA TYR A 426 -12.45 -3.57 -12.54
C TYR A 426 -12.33 -4.07 -11.11
N ARG A 427 -11.98 -5.35 -10.98
CA ARG A 427 -11.23 -5.85 -9.82
C ARG A 427 -9.75 -5.75 -10.16
N THR A 428 -9.01 -4.99 -9.36
CA THR A 428 -7.58 -4.76 -9.56
C THR A 428 -6.75 -5.55 -8.56
N ALA A 429 -5.59 -6.00 -9.02
CA ALA A 429 -4.57 -6.63 -8.21
C ALA A 429 -3.22 -5.97 -8.50
N TYR A 430 -2.53 -5.53 -7.46
CA TYR A 430 -1.21 -4.93 -7.52
C TYR A 430 -0.21 -5.75 -6.72
N LEU A 431 1.05 -5.71 -7.13
CA LEU A 431 2.20 -6.12 -6.32
C LEU A 431 2.74 -4.89 -5.61
N LEU A 432 2.87 -4.95 -4.27
CA LEU A 432 3.57 -3.94 -3.50
C LEU A 432 5.07 -4.18 -3.61
N THR A 433 5.74 -3.41 -4.47
CA THR A 433 7.07 -3.73 -4.99
C THR A 433 8.25 -3.50 -4.02
N PRO A 434 8.18 -2.64 -2.98
CA PRO A 434 9.26 -2.45 -2.01
C PRO A 434 9.35 -3.57 -0.95
N TYR A 435 9.15 -4.83 -1.36
CA TYR A 435 9.28 -5.97 -0.45
C TYR A 435 10.75 -6.26 -0.14
N LEU A 436 11.00 -6.84 1.03
CA LEU A 436 12.27 -7.41 1.41
C LEU A 436 12.36 -8.80 0.78
N ALA A 437 13.28 -9.01 -0.16
CA ALA A 437 13.59 -10.32 -0.74
C ALA A 437 14.72 -11.03 0.03
N SER A 438 15.55 -10.24 0.70
CA SER A 438 16.57 -10.69 1.63
C SER A 438 16.83 -9.64 2.68
N ILE A 439 17.48 -10.03 3.78
CA ILE A 439 17.87 -9.15 4.88
C ILE A 439 19.35 -9.37 5.19
N ASN A 440 20.12 -8.29 5.28
CA ASN A 440 21.52 -8.29 5.71
C ASN A 440 21.71 -7.20 6.77
N ASN A 441 21.69 -7.59 8.04
CA ASN A 441 22.06 -6.70 9.13
C ASN A 441 23.57 -6.53 9.19
N LEU A 442 24.03 -5.29 9.38
CA LEU A 442 25.44 -5.00 9.58
C LEU A 442 25.83 -5.28 11.03
N SER A 443 26.95 -5.99 11.22
CA SER A 443 27.57 -6.18 12.54
C SER A 443 27.97 -4.87 13.21
N SER A 444 28.21 -3.82 12.41
CA SER A 444 28.34 -2.43 12.84
C SER A 444 27.76 -1.49 11.80
N ALA A 445 26.90 -0.56 12.23
CA ALA A 445 26.36 0.47 11.35
C ALA A 445 27.49 1.35 10.76
N VAL A 446 27.34 1.72 9.50
CA VAL A 446 28.26 2.62 8.79
C VAL A 446 27.58 3.97 8.54
N VAL A 447 28.37 5.02 8.38
CA VAL A 447 27.86 6.37 8.11
C VAL A 447 28.36 6.87 6.77
N LYS A 448 27.42 7.07 5.85
CA LYS A 448 27.65 7.67 4.53
C LYS A 448 27.42 9.18 4.61
N THR A 449 28.48 9.94 4.36
CA THR A 449 28.46 11.42 4.37
C THR A 449 28.70 11.97 2.96
N VAL A 450 28.52 13.30 2.83
CA VAL A 450 28.77 14.05 1.59
C VAL A 450 30.21 14.04 1.10
N ASP A 451 31.16 13.59 1.92
CA ASP A 451 32.58 13.48 1.57
C ASP A 451 32.98 12.07 1.10
N LYS A 452 32.05 11.11 1.16
CA LYS A 452 32.30 9.70 0.83
C LYS A 452 31.52 9.31 -0.42
N THR A 453 32.06 8.44 -1.27
CA THR A 453 31.27 7.61 -2.20
C THR A 453 30.93 6.28 -1.54
N MET A 454 29.89 5.59 -2.04
CA MET A 454 29.56 4.24 -1.59
C MET A 454 29.41 3.31 -2.78
N LYS A 455 30.08 2.17 -2.73
CA LYS A 455 29.89 1.06 -3.66
C LYS A 455 29.37 -0.14 -2.88
N ILE A 456 28.30 -0.77 -3.37
CA ILE A 456 27.74 -1.98 -2.79
C ILE A 456 27.83 -3.08 -3.83
N THR A 457 28.63 -4.10 -3.54
CA THR A 457 28.71 -5.31 -4.36
C THR A 457 27.92 -6.41 -3.68
N TYR A 458 26.92 -6.98 -4.36
CA TYR A 458 26.10 -8.06 -3.84
C TYR A 458 26.14 -9.24 -4.80
N THR A 459 26.57 -10.41 -4.32
CA THR A 459 26.54 -11.66 -5.10
C THR A 459 25.50 -12.59 -4.52
N LEU A 460 24.47 -12.92 -5.31
CA LEU A 460 23.41 -13.86 -4.94
C LEU A 460 23.57 -15.15 -5.75
N THR A 461 23.72 -16.28 -5.09
CA THR A 461 24.01 -17.58 -5.69
C THR A 461 23.05 -18.67 -5.26
N GLU A 462 22.85 -19.63 -6.15
CA GLU A 462 22.13 -20.86 -5.89
C GLU A 462 23.05 -21.86 -5.16
N GLN A 463 22.57 -22.38 -4.04
CA GLN A 463 23.18 -23.50 -3.32
C GLN A 463 22.36 -24.78 -3.54
N PRO A 464 23.02 -25.95 -3.65
CA PRO A 464 22.32 -27.23 -3.65
C PRO A 464 21.44 -27.33 -2.39
N ASP A 465 20.25 -27.91 -2.52
CA ASP A 465 19.44 -28.23 -1.35
C ASP A 465 20.25 -29.11 -0.41
N SER A 466 20.21 -28.81 0.90
CA SER A 466 20.76 -29.70 1.90
C SER A 466 20.08 -31.07 1.73
N VAL A 467 20.87 -32.08 1.33
CA VAL A 467 20.35 -33.44 1.14
C VAL A 467 19.73 -33.89 2.46
N PRO A 468 18.46 -34.35 2.47
CA PRO A 468 17.75 -34.73 3.69
C PRO A 468 18.39 -35.90 4.44
#